data_AF-A0A966IN88-F1
#
_entry.id   AF-A0A966IN88-F1
#
_cell.length_a   1.000
_cell.length_b   1.000
_cell.length_c   1.000
_cell.angle_alpha   90.00
_cell.angle_beta   90.00
_cell.angle_gamma   90.00
#
_symmetry.space_group_name_H-M   'P 1'
#
loop_
_entity.id
_entity.type
_entity.pdbx_description
1 polymer ?
#
loop_
_entity_poly.entity_id
_entity_poly.type
_entity_poly.pdbx_seq_one_letter_code
_entity_poly.pdbx_strand_id
1 'polypeptide(L)'
;VALLNGLLFAVLAAVVSFVWFGDPEIAAVMAVAMLANLLIAGLSGTLVPVGLLRIGVDPAVASSVFVTTITDVVGFFVFLGLAALYLM
;
A
#
# COMPACT_ATOMS: atom_id res chain seq x y z
N VAL A 1 8.10 -10.54 6.90
CA VAL A 1 8.61 -9.98 5.62
C VAL A 1 7.93 -8.66 5.27
N ALA A 2 6.59 -8.61 5.21
CA ALA A 2 5.84 -7.40 4.86
C ALA A 2 6.18 -6.15 5.72
N LEU A 3 6.30 -6.29 7.04
CA LEU A 3 6.64 -5.15 7.92
C LEU A 3 8.04 -4.59 7.66
N LEU A 4 9.04 -5.46 7.52
CA LEU A 4 10.43 -5.08 7.22
C LEU A 4 10.55 -4.40 5.84
N ASN A 5 9.92 -5.00 4.82
CA ASN A 5 9.87 -4.40 3.48
C ASN A 5 9.10 -3.08 3.52
N GLY A 6 7.98 -3.04 4.23
CA GLY A 6 7.16 -1.84 4.44
C GLY A 6 7.97 -0.69 5.00
N LEU A 7 8.74 -0.93 6.07
CA LEU A 7 9.62 0.06 6.68
C LEU A 7 10.71 0.55 5.72
N LEU A 8 11.39 -0.38 5.02
CA LEU A 8 12.44 -0.03 4.07
C LEU A 8 11.91 0.84 2.93
N PHE A 9 10.81 0.44 2.30
CA PHE A 9 10.22 1.18 1.20
C PHE A 9 9.53 2.46 1.66
N ALA A 10 8.99 2.52 2.88
CA ALA A 10 8.45 3.75 3.46
C ALA A 10 9.54 4.81 3.60
N VAL A 11 10.72 4.45 4.13
CA VAL A 11 11.86 5.37 4.23
C VAL A 11 12.33 5.82 2.84
N LEU A 12 12.47 4.89 1.89
CA LEU A 12 12.85 5.24 0.51
C LEU A 12 11.85 6.18 -0.15
N ALA A 13 10.55 5.90 -0.03
CA ALA A 13 9.49 6.72 -0.60
C ALA A 13 9.44 8.10 0.06
N ALA A 14 9.65 8.19 1.38
CA ALA A 14 9.74 9.45 2.10
C ALA A 14 10.92 10.30 1.61
N VAL A 15 12.11 9.69 1.45
CA VAL A 15 13.30 10.38 0.93
C VAL A 15 13.06 10.89 -0.49
N VAL A 16 12.53 10.04 -1.37
CA VAL A 16 12.22 10.43 -2.76
C VAL A 16 11.19 11.56 -2.79
N SER A 17 10.12 11.45 -1.98
CA SER A 17 9.09 12.48 -1.87
C SER A 17 9.65 13.80 -1.33
N PHE A 18 10.50 13.76 -0.31
CA PHE A 18 11.16 14.95 0.23
C PHE A 18 12.06 15.62 -0.82
N VAL A 19 12.85 14.85 -1.56
CA VAL A 19 13.70 15.39 -2.65
C VAL A 19 12.87 16.03 -3.76
N TRP A 20 11.68 15.50 -4.03
CA TRP A 20 10.84 15.97 -5.13
C TRP A 20 10.01 17.20 -4.78
N PHE A 21 9.41 17.21 -3.59
CA PHE A 21 8.47 18.26 -3.18
C PHE A 21 9.10 19.29 -2.25
N GLY A 22 10.24 18.99 -1.62
CA GLY A 22 10.88 19.85 -0.64
C GLY A 22 10.10 20.03 0.66
N ASP A 23 8.99 19.30 0.83
CA ASP A 23 8.06 19.44 1.94
C ASP A 23 8.17 18.22 2.88
N PRO A 24 8.64 18.40 4.13
CA PRO A 24 8.73 17.32 5.11
C PRO A 24 7.40 16.66 5.45
N GLU A 25 6.29 17.39 5.33
CA GLU A 25 4.95 16.94 5.70
C GLU A 25 4.39 16.01 4.63
N ILE A 26 4.56 16.37 3.35
CA ILE A 26 4.25 15.47 2.22
C ILE A 26 5.12 14.20 2.28
N ALA A 27 6.39 14.33 2.65
CA ALA A 27 7.28 13.19 2.82
C ALA A 27 6.82 12.24 3.95
N ALA A 28 6.33 12.79 5.07
CA ALA A 28 5.76 12.01 6.17
C ALA A 28 4.46 11.31 5.75
N VAL A 29 3.57 12.01 5.05
CA VAL A 29 2.35 11.43 4.48
C VAL A 29 2.68 10.27 3.55
N MET A 30 3.67 10.43 2.66
CA MET A 30 4.13 9.37 1.77
C MET A 30 4.70 8.17 2.53
N ALA A 31 5.48 8.40 3.58
CA ALA A 31 6.05 7.33 4.40
C ALA A 31 4.95 6.46 5.02
N VAL A 32 3.95 7.09 5.64
CA VAL A 32 2.83 6.39 6.29
C VAL A 32 1.98 5.67 5.24
N ALA A 33 1.69 6.32 4.12
CA ALA A 33 0.92 5.73 3.04
C ALA A 33 1.61 4.50 2.43
N MET A 34 2.92 4.57 2.20
CA MET A 34 3.70 3.47 1.66
C MET A 34 3.79 2.28 2.63
N LEU A 35 3.97 2.57 3.93
CA LEU A 35 3.97 1.55 4.97
C LEU A 35 2.63 0.82 5.00
N ALA A 36 1.51 1.56 5.05
CA ALA A 36 0.17 0.99 5.06
C ALA A 36 -0.10 0.15 3.79
N ASN A 37 0.27 0.66 2.62
CA ASN A 37 0.08 -0.03 1.35
C ASN A 37 0.81 -1.38 1.33
N LEU A 38 2.06 -1.44 1.79
CA LEU A 38 2.84 -2.69 1.79
C LEU A 38 2.38 -3.70 2.84
N LEU A 39 1.83 -3.24 3.96
CA LEU A 39 1.18 -4.13 4.92
C LEU A 39 -0.05 -4.78 4.31
N ILE A 40 -0.90 -3.99 3.65
CA ILE A 40 -2.08 -4.52 2.98
C ILE A 40 -1.70 -5.40 1.78
N ALA A 41 -0.69 -5.04 1.00
CA ALA A 41 -0.18 -5.88 -0.07
C ALA A 41 0.27 -7.26 0.44
N GLY A 42 1.00 -7.30 1.55
CA GLY A 42 1.44 -8.55 2.18
C GLY A 42 0.28 -9.40 2.71
N LEU A 43 -0.73 -8.76 3.31
CA LEU A 43 -1.93 -9.45 3.78
C LEU A 43 -2.77 -9.97 2.62
N SER A 44 -3.09 -9.12 1.65
CA SER A 44 -3.88 -9.46 0.47
C SER A 44 -3.22 -10.56 -0.37
N GLY A 45 -1.88 -10.55 -0.48
CA GLY A 45 -1.13 -11.59 -1.20
C GLY A 45 -1.31 -13.01 -0.62
N THR A 46 -1.77 -13.14 0.62
CA THR A 46 -2.08 -14.45 1.24
C THR A 46 -3.58 -14.66 1.44
N LEU A 47 -4.31 -13.64 1.87
CA LEU A 47 -5.73 -13.73 2.17
C LEU A 47 -6.59 -13.85 0.90
N VAL A 48 -6.23 -13.16 -0.18
CA VAL A 48 -7.00 -13.21 -1.43
C VAL A 48 -6.97 -14.61 -2.05
N PRO A 49 -5.81 -15.27 -2.26
CA PRO A 49 -5.80 -16.63 -2.78
C PRO A 49 -6.56 -17.62 -1.91
N VAL A 50 -6.40 -17.54 -0.58
CA VAL A 50 -7.09 -18.42 0.38
C VAL A 50 -8.60 -18.18 0.38
N GLY A 51 -9.02 -16.92 0.28
CA GLY A 51 -10.43 -16.53 0.18
C GLY A 51 -11.09 -17.06 -1.09
N LEU A 52 -10.43 -16.87 -2.24
CA LEU A 52 -10.89 -17.38 -3.54
C LEU A 52 -11.04 -18.91 -3.53
N LEU A 53 -10.04 -19.61 -2.97
CA LEU A 53 -10.08 -21.07 -2.86
C LEU A 53 -11.29 -21.54 -2.01
N ARG A 54 -11.62 -20.82 -0.92
CA ARG A 54 -12.76 -21.17 -0.05
C ARG A 54 -14.12 -20.98 -0.70
N ILE A 55 -14.24 -20.06 -1.65
CA ILE A 55 -15.49 -19.84 -2.41
C ILE A 55 -15.53 -20.64 -3.73
N GLY A 56 -14.55 -21.52 -3.96
CA GLY A 56 -14.50 -22.39 -5.15
C GLY A 56 -13.99 -21.72 -6.42
N VAL A 57 -13.39 -20.53 -6.33
CA VAL A 57 -12.78 -19.82 -7.46
C VAL A 57 -11.30 -20.17 -7.54
N ASP A 58 -10.81 -20.46 -8.76
CA ASP A 58 -9.40 -20.75 -9.00
C ASP A 58 -8.53 -19.50 -8.72
N PRO A 59 -7.67 -19.53 -7.68
CA PRO A 59 -6.81 -18.41 -7.35
C PRO A 59 -5.80 -18.07 -8.46
N ALA A 60 -5.39 -19.04 -9.28
CA ALA A 60 -4.40 -18.81 -10.32
C ALA A 60 -4.89 -17.82 -11.39
N VAL A 61 -6.21 -17.78 -11.64
CA VAL A 61 -6.82 -16.94 -12.68
C VAL A 61 -7.14 -15.54 -12.14
N ALA A 62 -7.55 -15.43 -10.87
CA ALA A 62 -8.14 -14.20 -10.35
C ALA A 62 -7.28 -13.47 -9.29
N SER A 63 -6.37 -14.16 -8.60
CA SER A 63 -5.69 -13.58 -7.43
C SER A 63 -4.85 -12.34 -7.75
N SER A 64 -4.15 -12.32 -8.90
CA SER A 64 -3.32 -11.18 -9.28
C SER A 64 -4.14 -9.90 -9.44
N VAL A 65 -5.25 -9.98 -10.17
CA VAL A 65 -6.18 -8.84 -10.40
C VAL A 65 -6.78 -8.35 -9.09
N PHE A 66 -7.21 -9.25 -8.21
CA PHE A 66 -7.75 -8.85 -6.90
C PHE A 66 -6.68 -8.23 -5.99
N VAL A 67 -5.47 -8.78 -5.96
CA VAL A 67 -4.38 -8.23 -5.16
C VAL A 67 -4.01 -6.84 -5.66
N THR A 68 -3.83 -6.64 -6.97
CA THR A 68 -3.48 -5.33 -7.53
C THR A 68 -4.58 -4.30 -7.31
N THR A 69 -5.85 -4.67 -7.47
CA THR A 69 -6.97 -3.74 -7.22
C THR A 69 -7.07 -3.32 -5.76
N ILE A 70 -6.88 -4.25 -4.81
CA ILE A 70 -6.85 -3.91 -3.39
C ILE A 70 -5.68 -2.98 -3.10
N THR A 71 -4.48 -3.27 -3.60
CA THR A 71 -3.31 -2.41 -3.37
C THR A 71 -3.46 -1.04 -4.02
N ASP A 72 -4.09 -0.94 -5.19
CA ASP A 72 -4.35 0.34 -5.86
C ASP A 72 -5.34 1.18 -5.04
N VAL A 73 -6.50 0.62 -4.70
CA VAL A 73 -7.53 1.33 -3.92
C VAL A 73 -6.97 1.78 -2.58
N VAL A 74 -6.27 0.90 -1.86
CA VAL A 74 -5.72 1.22 -0.54
C VAL A 74 -4.58 2.22 -0.65
N GLY A 75 -3.66 2.03 -1.59
CA GLY A 75 -2.53 2.94 -1.79
C GLY A 75 -2.99 4.37 -2.09
N PHE A 76 -3.91 4.53 -3.03
CA PHE A 76 -4.49 5.83 -3.35
C PHE A 76 -5.33 6.39 -2.20
N PHE A 77 -6.19 5.58 -1.59
CA PHE A 77 -7.06 6.03 -0.50
C PHE A 77 -6.26 6.53 0.70
N VAL A 78 -5.23 5.79 1.13
CA VAL A 78 -4.41 6.19 2.28
C VAL A 78 -3.58 7.42 1.94
N PHE A 79 -2.92 7.46 0.78
CA PHE A 79 -2.11 8.62 0.39
C PHE A 79 -2.95 9.89 0.26
N LEU A 80 -4.00 9.86 -0.56
CA LEU A 80 -4.88 11.01 -0.80
C LEU A 80 -5.67 11.39 0.45
N GLY A 81 -6.12 10.41 1.23
CA GLY A 81 -6.84 10.65 2.49
C GLY A 81 -5.97 11.35 3.53
N LEU A 82 -4.73 10.88 3.72
CA LEU A 82 -3.78 11.54 4.62
C LEU A 82 -3.36 12.92 4.12
N ALA A 83 -3.13 13.08 2.81
CA ALA A 83 -2.82 14.38 2.23
C ALA A 83 -3.98 15.37 2.38
N ALA A 84 -5.22 14.92 2.19
CA ALA A 84 -6.41 15.75 2.38
C ALA A 84 -6.60 16.15 3.85
N LEU A 85 -6.38 15.23 4.80
CA LEU A 85 -6.41 15.56 6.23
C LEU A 85 -5.33 16.55 6.64
N TYR A 86 -4.16 16.49 5.99
CA TYR A 86 -3.09 17.44 6.23
C TYR A 86 -3.40 18.84 5.67
N LEU A 87 -4.09 18.91 4.53
CA LEU A 87 -4.42 20.19 3.86
C LEU A 87 -5.56 20.97 4.55
N MET A 88 -6.33 20.33 5.44
CA MET A 88 -7.46 20.91 6.18
C MET A 88 -6.99 21.65 7.45
#